data_AF-A0A842WZ67-F1
#
_entry.id   AF-A0A842WZ67-F1
#
_cell.length_a   1.000
_cell.length_b   1.000
_cell.length_c   1.000
_cell.angle_alpha   90.00
_cell.angle_beta   90.00
_cell.angle_gamma   90.00
#
_symmetry.space_group_name_H-M   'P 1'
#
loop_
_entity.id
_entity.type
_entity.pdbx_description
1 polymer ?
#
loop_
_entity_poly.entity_id
_entity_poly.type
_entity_poly.pdbx_seq_one_letter_code
_entity_poly.pdbx_strand_id
1 'polypeptide(L)'
;MTRSMSEVMRFLENYTLAWHHWLLILSLLKLKGSGSKGQIFPVFKKEGFSPHAIEGIFKRDLIELGEAIEVEGDIDEIKDSTMIYLSEDPKFRKFIKKHLKSVVRTLKTRTPT
;
A
#
# COMPACT_ATOMS: atom_id res chain seq x y z
N MET A 1 -3.48 -17.90 2.69
CA MET A 1 -3.54 -17.68 1.24
C MET A 1 -3.43 -16.19 0.99
N THR A 2 -2.46 -15.76 0.20
CA THR A 2 -2.35 -14.37 -0.28
C THR A 2 -3.38 -14.12 -1.37
N ARG A 3 -3.88 -12.89 -1.51
CA ARG A 3 -4.79 -12.53 -2.61
C ARG A 3 -4.04 -12.58 -3.94
N SER A 4 -4.67 -13.13 -4.96
CA SER A 4 -4.14 -13.12 -6.33
C SER A 4 -4.15 -11.70 -6.92
N MET A 5 -3.30 -11.45 -7.92
CA MET A 5 -3.18 -10.14 -8.55
C MET A 5 -4.51 -9.61 -9.10
N SER A 6 -5.34 -10.48 -9.68
CA SER A 6 -6.66 -10.11 -10.20
C SER A 6 -7.62 -9.66 -9.09
N GLU A 7 -7.62 -10.34 -7.95
CA GLU A 7 -8.41 -9.98 -6.77
C GLU A 7 -7.95 -8.66 -6.17
N VAL A 8 -6.63 -8.44 -6.09
CA VAL A 8 -6.05 -7.19 -5.59
C VAL A 8 -6.43 -6.02 -6.49
N MET A 9 -6.28 -6.16 -7.82
CA MET A 9 -6.68 -5.10 -8.76
C MET A 9 -8.17 -4.76 -8.62
N ARG A 10 -9.05 -5.77 -8.53
CA ARG A 10 -10.49 -5.55 -8.34
C ARG A 10 -10.80 -4.85 -7.02
N PHE A 11 -10.11 -5.20 -5.94
CA PHE A 11 -10.25 -4.53 -4.65
C PHE A 11 -9.80 -3.05 -4.72
N LEU A 12 -8.66 -2.79 -5.36
CA LEU A 12 -8.10 -1.44 -5.52
C LEU A 12 -8.96 -0.50 -6.37
N GLU A 13 -9.90 -1.01 -7.17
CA GLU A 13 -10.85 -0.16 -7.91
C GLU A 13 -11.83 0.60 -6.99
N ASN A 14 -12.08 0.09 -5.78
CA ASN A 14 -12.88 0.80 -4.79
C ASN A 14 -12.00 1.74 -3.95
N TYR A 15 -11.74 2.93 -4.46
CA TYR A 15 -10.81 3.89 -3.84
C TYR A 15 -11.18 4.32 -2.42
N THR A 16 -12.47 4.27 -2.06
CA THR A 16 -12.93 4.65 -0.72
C THR A 16 -12.54 3.59 0.30
N LEU A 17 -12.65 2.31 -0.05
CA LEU A 17 -12.31 1.19 0.81
C LEU A 17 -10.80 0.92 0.80
N ALA A 18 -10.18 0.96 -0.38
CA ALA A 18 -8.78 0.61 -0.58
C ALA A 18 -7.80 1.77 -0.33
N TRP A 19 -8.23 2.85 0.31
CA TRP A 19 -7.44 4.07 0.40
C TRP A 19 -6.10 3.90 1.14
N HIS A 20 -6.06 3.11 2.22
CA HIS A 20 -4.80 2.79 2.92
C HIS A 20 -3.83 1.99 2.04
N HIS A 21 -4.37 1.06 1.26
CA HIS A 21 -3.60 0.23 0.34
C HIS A 21 -3.01 1.10 -0.79
N TRP A 22 -3.78 2.08 -1.27
CA TRP A 22 -3.28 3.08 -2.20
C TRP A 22 -2.21 3.98 -1.58
N LEU A 23 -2.30 4.34 -0.28
CA LEU A 23 -1.22 5.08 0.40
C LEU A 23 0.09 4.29 0.41
N LEU A 24 0.04 2.98 0.67
CA LEU A 24 1.20 2.10 0.58
C LEU A 24 1.78 2.06 -0.84
N ILE A 25 0.94 1.81 -1.85
CA ILE A 25 1.36 1.77 -3.27
C ILE A 25 1.97 3.11 -3.69
N LEU A 26 1.35 4.24 -3.35
CA LEU A 26 1.85 5.57 -3.68
C LEU A 26 3.18 5.87 -2.99
N SER A 27 3.36 5.41 -1.76
CA SER A 27 4.63 5.52 -1.03
C SER A 27 5.74 4.74 -1.72
N LEU A 28 5.48 3.50 -2.13
CA LEU A 28 6.42 2.69 -2.90
C LEU A 28 6.75 3.31 -4.25
N LEU A 29 5.76 3.82 -4.99
CA LEU A 29 5.97 4.52 -6.25
C LEU A 29 6.87 5.75 -6.09
N LYS A 30 6.68 6.53 -5.01
CA LYS A 30 7.55 7.67 -4.67
C LYS A 30 8.98 7.24 -4.39
N LEU A 31 9.17 6.05 -3.82
CA LEU A 31 10.46 5.44 -3.55
C LEU A 31 10.99 4.59 -4.73
N LYS A 32 10.46 4.78 -5.94
CA LYS A 32 10.87 4.10 -7.18
C LYS A 32 10.59 2.59 -7.21
N GLY A 33 9.59 2.14 -6.46
CA GLY A 33 9.09 0.77 -6.47
C GLY A 33 9.50 -0.06 -5.26
N SER A 34 10.36 0.43 -4.38
CA SER A 34 10.75 -0.29 -3.17
C SER A 34 11.09 0.66 -2.02
N GLY A 35 10.93 0.20 -0.79
CA GLY A 35 11.28 0.98 0.40
C GLY A 35 11.15 0.17 1.68
N SER A 36 11.84 0.60 2.73
CA SER A 36 11.72 -0.06 4.03
C SER A 36 10.44 0.34 4.77
N LYS A 37 9.98 -0.48 5.71
CA LYS A 37 8.90 -0.10 6.64
C LYS A 37 9.18 1.28 7.24
N GLY A 38 10.37 1.53 7.76
CA GLY A 38 10.73 2.81 8.37
C GLY A 38 10.61 4.02 7.43
N GLN A 39 10.74 3.83 6.12
CA GLN A 39 10.54 4.89 5.12
C GLN A 39 9.07 5.11 4.78
N ILE A 40 8.25 4.06 4.79
CA ILE A 40 6.84 4.09 4.37
C ILE A 40 5.91 4.44 5.55
N PHE A 41 6.14 3.82 6.70
CA PHE A 41 5.30 3.89 7.89
C PHE A 41 5.00 5.32 8.39
N PRO A 42 5.93 6.30 8.28
CA PRO A 42 5.63 7.69 8.64
C PRO A 42 4.51 8.34 7.82
N VAL A 43 4.21 7.86 6.60
CA VAL A 43 3.09 8.36 5.80
C VAL A 43 1.77 8.03 6.48
N PHE A 44 1.61 6.80 6.97
CA PHE A 44 0.43 6.38 7.70
C PHE A 44 0.25 7.20 9.00
N LYS A 45 1.34 7.47 9.74
CA LYS A 45 1.26 8.31 10.96
C LYS A 45 0.68 9.70 10.69
N LYS A 46 0.97 10.29 9.52
CA LYS A 46 0.47 11.61 9.13
C LYS A 46 -1.02 11.64 8.80
N GLU A 47 -1.59 10.50 8.45
CA GLU A 47 -3.02 10.35 8.14
C GLU A 47 -3.89 10.20 9.41
N GLY A 48 -3.30 10.33 10.61
CA GLY A 48 -4.03 10.40 11.87
C GLY A 48 -4.31 9.06 12.54
N PHE A 49 -3.71 7.95 12.09
CA PHE A 49 -3.84 6.68 12.81
C PHE A 49 -3.16 6.75 14.18
N SER A 50 -3.82 6.17 15.19
CA SER A 50 -3.21 6.02 16.50
C SER A 50 -1.98 5.09 16.42
N PRO A 51 -0.93 5.30 17.23
CA PRO A 51 0.26 4.45 17.25
C PRO A 51 -0.01 2.97 17.53
N HIS A 52 -1.11 2.65 18.20
CA HIS A 52 -1.49 1.28 18.53
C HIS A 52 -2.23 0.58 17.39
N ALA A 53 -3.03 1.32 16.60
CA ALA A 53 -3.80 0.76 15.49
C ALA A 53 -2.98 0.66 14.20
N ILE A 54 -2.06 1.60 13.98
CA ILE A 54 -1.31 1.74 12.73
C ILE A 54 -0.45 0.51 12.40
N GLU A 55 0.15 -0.16 13.39
CA GLU A 55 0.90 -1.40 13.16
C GLU A 55 0.01 -2.52 12.60
N GLY A 56 -1.17 -2.71 13.22
CA GLY A 56 -2.13 -3.70 12.77
C GLY A 56 -2.71 -3.40 11.39
N ILE A 57 -2.97 -2.11 11.10
CA ILE A 57 -3.44 -1.65 9.79
C ILE A 57 -2.36 -1.90 8.74
N PHE A 58 -1.12 -1.47 9.01
CA PHE A 58 -0.02 -1.63 8.06
C PHE A 58 0.23 -3.11 7.73
N LYS A 59 0.28 -3.97 8.75
CA LYS A 59 0.43 -5.42 8.55
C LYS A 59 -0.74 -6.01 7.75
N ARG A 60 -1.98 -5.61 8.06
CA ARG A 60 -3.17 -6.04 7.32
C ARG A 60 -3.10 -5.62 5.85
N ASP A 61 -2.74 -4.36 5.58
CA ASP A 61 -2.63 -3.86 4.21
C ASP A 61 -1.57 -4.63 3.41
N LEU A 62 -0.44 -5.00 4.03
CA LEU A 62 0.56 -5.85 3.39
C LEU A 62 -0.01 -7.23 3.00
N ILE A 63 -0.73 -7.87 3.93
CA ILE A 63 -1.37 -9.17 3.68
C ILE A 63 -2.42 -9.07 2.57
N GLU A 64 -3.24 -8.00 2.63
CA GLU A 64 -4.35 -7.76 1.71
C GLU A 64 -3.89 -7.33 0.31
N LEU A 65 -2.71 -6.74 0.18
CA LEU A 65 -2.09 -6.47 -1.12
C LEU A 65 -1.54 -7.73 -1.80
N GLY A 66 -1.32 -8.83 -1.08
CA GLY A 66 -1.00 -10.13 -1.68
C GLY A 66 0.10 -10.04 -2.75
N GLU A 67 -0.17 -10.57 -3.94
CA GLU A 67 0.77 -10.57 -5.08
C GLU A 67 1.18 -9.18 -5.61
N ALA A 68 0.50 -8.10 -5.21
CA ALA A 68 0.85 -6.74 -5.63
C ALA A 68 2.13 -6.21 -4.97
N ILE A 69 2.55 -6.84 -3.88
CA ILE A 69 3.79 -6.49 -3.19
C ILE A 69 4.58 -7.74 -2.82
N GLU A 70 5.84 -7.54 -2.53
CA GLU A 70 6.73 -8.54 -1.93
C GLU A 70 7.33 -7.94 -0.66
N VAL A 71 7.38 -8.72 0.41
CA VAL A 71 7.96 -8.31 1.71
C VAL A 71 9.19 -9.18 1.94
N GLU A 72 10.32 -8.55 2.26
CA GLU A 72 11.54 -9.27 2.59
C GLU A 72 11.39 -9.97 3.95
N GLY A 73 11.51 -11.30 3.94
CA GLY A 73 11.40 -12.12 5.14
C GLY A 73 9.95 -12.39 5.55
N ASP A 74 9.74 -12.58 6.86
CA ASP A 74 8.42 -12.92 7.40
C ASP A 74 7.58 -11.66 7.68
N ILE A 75 6.35 -11.64 7.15
CA ILE A 75 5.35 -10.59 7.37
C ILE A 75 4.91 -10.53 8.84
N ASP A 76 5.13 -11.59 9.62
CA ASP A 76 4.85 -11.64 11.05
C ASP A 76 5.93 -10.96 11.90
N GLU A 77 7.16 -10.82 11.37
CA GLU A 77 8.33 -10.27 12.07
C GLU A 77 8.90 -9.00 11.42
N ILE A 78 8.04 -8.13 10.90
CA ILE A 78 8.45 -6.91 10.19
C ILE A 78 9.14 -5.92 11.14
N LYS A 79 10.36 -5.52 10.77
CA LYS A 79 11.17 -4.48 11.42
C LYS A 79 11.20 -3.21 10.57
N ASP A 80 11.66 -2.10 11.12
CA ASP A 80 11.78 -0.84 10.37
C ASP A 80 12.73 -0.94 9.17
N SER A 81 13.69 -1.87 9.22
CA SER A 81 14.61 -2.18 8.12
C SER A 81 14.03 -3.12 7.06
N THR A 82 12.90 -3.78 7.32
CA THR A 82 12.30 -4.75 6.38
C THR A 82 11.93 -4.05 5.08
N MET A 83 12.44 -4.57 3.97
CA MET A 83 12.16 -4.04 2.64
C MET A 83 10.83 -4.54 2.10
N ILE A 84 10.13 -3.65 1.41
CA ILE A 84 8.87 -3.90 0.73
C ILE A 84 9.03 -3.46 -0.72
N TYR A 85 8.61 -4.32 -1.65
CA TYR A 85 8.75 -4.13 -3.08
C TYR A 85 7.38 -4.13 -3.74
N LEU A 86 7.18 -3.26 -4.70
CA LEU A 86 6.00 -3.23 -5.55
C LEU A 86 6.21 -4.23 -6.70
N SER A 87 5.19 -5.04 -6.97
CA SER A 87 5.25 -6.06 -8.02
C SER A 87 5.64 -5.49 -9.39
N GLU A 88 6.45 -6.27 -10.12
CA GLU A 88 6.86 -5.94 -11.49
C GLU A 88 5.86 -6.41 -12.55
N ASP A 89 4.75 -7.06 -12.15
CA ASP A 89 3.74 -7.57 -13.08
C ASP A 89 3.28 -6.49 -14.08
N PRO A 90 3.41 -6.73 -15.40
CA PRO A 90 3.08 -5.73 -16.41
C PRO A 90 1.62 -5.27 -16.40
N LYS A 91 0.67 -6.17 -16.06
CA LYS A 91 -0.75 -5.84 -15.99
C LYS A 91 -1.01 -4.93 -14.80
N PHE A 92 -0.39 -5.22 -13.66
CA PHE A 92 -0.48 -4.41 -12.46
C PHE A 92 0.14 -3.02 -12.65
N ARG A 93 1.33 -2.94 -13.27
CA ARG A 93 1.96 -1.65 -13.62
C ARG A 93 1.06 -0.81 -14.54
N LYS A 94 0.40 -1.43 -15.51
CA LYS A 94 -0.57 -0.74 -16.39
C LYS A 94 -1.81 -0.29 -15.62
N PHE A 95 -2.33 -1.12 -14.72
CA PHE A 95 -3.43 -0.81 -13.83
C PHE A 95 -3.12 0.42 -12.96
N ILE A 96 -2.00 0.44 -12.25
CA ILE A 96 -1.58 1.58 -11.43
C ILE A 96 -1.54 2.87 -12.26
N LYS A 97 -0.89 2.84 -13.44
CA LYS A 97 -0.78 4.01 -14.32
C LYS A 97 -2.15 4.56 -14.72
N LYS A 98 -3.13 3.68 -15.01
CA LYS A 98 -4.50 4.07 -15.37
C LYS A 98 -5.24 4.74 -14.20
N HIS A 99 -5.02 4.27 -12.97
CA HIS A 99 -5.79 4.71 -11.80
C HIS A 99 -5.12 5.87 -11.03
N LEU A 100 -3.82 6.11 -11.21
CA LEU A 100 -3.00 7.04 -10.43
C LEU A 100 -3.61 8.43 -10.27
N LYS A 101 -4.02 9.07 -11.37
CA LYS A 101 -4.58 10.44 -11.35
C LYS A 101 -5.87 10.51 -10.52
N SER A 102 -6.74 9.51 -10.69
CA SER A 102 -8.02 9.45 -9.99
C SER A 102 -7.83 9.22 -8.49
N VAL A 103 -6.94 8.29 -8.12
CA VAL A 103 -6.62 8.00 -6.71
C VAL A 103 -6.06 9.23 -6.02
N VAL A 104 -5.04 9.88 -6.61
CA VAL A 104 -4.43 11.10 -6.02
C VAL A 104 -5.47 12.21 -5.85
N ARG A 105 -6.37 12.39 -6.82
CA ARG A 105 -7.45 13.38 -6.70
C ARG A 105 -8.38 13.05 -5.53
N THR A 106 -8.83 11.80 -5.44
CA THR A 106 -9.76 11.35 -4.39
C THR A 106 -9.15 11.44 -2.99
N LEU A 107 -7.87 11.08 -2.83
CA LEU A 107 -7.17 11.20 -1.54
C LEU A 107 -7.01 12.67 -1.12
N LYS A 108 -6.66 13.57 -2.04
CA LYS A 108 -6.54 15.01 -1.74
C LYS A 108 -7.88 15.67 -1.36
N THR A 109 -8.99 15.16 -1.87
CA THR A 109 -10.33 15.68 -1.54
C THR A 109 -10.88 15.15 -0.22
N ARG A 110 -10.25 14.13 0.39
CA ARG A 110 -10.53 13.77 1.78
C ARG A 110 -9.88 14.79 2.69
N THR A 111 -10.61 15.88 2.97
CA THR A 111 -10.28 16.77 4.08
C THR A 111 -10.37 15.95 5.37
N PRO A 112 -9.38 16.02 6.28
CA PRO A 112 -9.53 15.44 7.61
C PRO A 112 -10.69 16.18 8.29
N THR A 113 -11.82 15.48 8.46
CA THR A 113 -12.92 15.90 9.33
C THR A 113 -12.58 15.63 10.78
#